data_AF-A0A2G8HTC2-F1
#
_entry.id   AF-A0A2G8HTC2-F1
#
_cell.length_a   1.000
_cell.length_b   1.000
_cell.length_c   1.000
_cell.angle_alpha   90.00
_cell.angle_beta   90.00
_cell.angle_gamma   90.00
#
_symmetry.space_group_name_H-M   'P 1'
#
loop_
_entity.id
_entity.type
_entity.pdbx_description
1 polymer ?
#
loop_
_entity_poly.entity_id
_entity_poly.type
_entity_poly.pdbx_seq_one_letter_code
_entity_poly.pdbx_strand_id
1 'polypeptide(L)'
;MTFVFSFGFILLFYKISIDATSGFYIHYANYMASRTYLTVENNSANIAGSDNFAFERAKAVFESYKPEVMIVGFNGVMSVNDPEATPNKLYVGTIVDYSIPFSFSELVGGRDPVFYKSESFLGREPTRAECLARVCKTMQEIGAECNTHITFFDNGC
;
A
#
# COMPACT_ATOMS: atom_id res chain seq x y z
N MET A 1 -26.89 19.07 33.54
CA MET A 1 -25.72 19.64 32.83
C MET A 1 -24.50 18.74 32.96
N THR A 2 -24.09 18.34 34.17
CA THR A 2 -22.95 17.42 34.39
C THR A 2 -23.13 16.04 33.73
N PHE A 3 -24.31 15.42 33.82
CA PHE A 3 -24.59 14.12 33.19
C PHE A 3 -24.38 14.13 31.67
N VAL A 4 -24.92 15.14 30.96
CA VAL A 4 -24.79 15.28 29.51
C VAL A 4 -23.33 15.47 29.11
N PHE A 5 -22.58 16.25 29.89
CA PHE A 5 -21.16 16.47 29.65
C PHE A 5 -20.34 15.18 29.83
N SER A 6 -20.54 14.44 30.93
CA SER A 6 -19.87 13.17 31.16
C SER A 6 -20.23 12.11 30.10
N PHE A 7 -21.50 12.02 29.72
CA PHE A 7 -21.95 11.08 28.69
C PHE A 7 -21.41 11.42 27.31
N GLY A 8 -21.36 12.70 26.94
CA GLY A 8 -20.72 13.16 25.71
C GLY A 8 -19.23 12.84 25.65
N PHE A 9 -18.51 12.97 26.77
CA PHE A 9 -17.11 12.58 26.87
C PHE A 9 -16.87 11.08 26.66
N ILE A 10 -17.72 10.22 27.24
CA ILE A 10 -17.63 8.77 27.05
C ILE A 10 -17.82 8.41 25.57
N LEU A 11 -18.83 9.00 24.91
CA LEU A 11 -19.08 8.78 23.48
C LEU A 11 -17.93 9.26 22.60
N LEU A 12 -17.30 10.39 22.95
CA LEU A 12 -16.13 10.90 22.24
C LEU A 12 -14.96 9.90 22.30
N PHE A 13 -14.62 9.41 23.51
CA PHE A 13 -13.55 8.42 23.66
C PHE A 13 -13.86 7.11 22.93
N TYR A 14 -15.12 6.69 22.95
CA TYR A 14 -15.56 5.52 22.20
C TYR A 14 -15.37 5.72 20.69
N LYS A 15 -15.70 6.91 20.16
CA LYS A 15 -15.50 7.23 18.73
C LYS A 15 -14.03 7.17 18.35
N ILE A 16 -13.18 7.86 19.11
CA ILE A 16 -11.73 7.90 18.87
C ILE A 16 -11.15 6.49 18.90
N SER A 17 -11.61 5.64 19.82
CA SER A 17 -11.15 4.26 19.93
C SER A 17 -11.55 3.41 18.71
N ILE A 18 -12.78 3.57 18.21
CA ILE A 18 -13.23 2.90 16.97
C ILE A 18 -12.44 3.39 15.77
N ASP A 19 -12.24 4.71 15.65
CA ASP A 19 -11.51 5.30 14.52
C ASP A 19 -10.04 4.86 14.51
N ALA A 20 -9.40 4.81 15.68
CA ALA A 20 -8.04 4.31 15.82
C ALA A 20 -7.95 2.82 15.41
N THR A 21 -8.88 2.00 15.90
CA THR A 21 -8.93 0.56 15.54
C THR A 21 -9.16 0.36 14.04
N SER A 22 -10.06 1.14 13.46
CA SER A 22 -10.34 1.16 12.02
C SER A 22 -9.10 1.59 11.21
N GLY A 23 -8.37 2.59 11.69
CA GLY A 23 -7.11 3.02 11.09
C GLY A 23 -6.04 1.92 11.09
N PHE A 24 -5.85 1.23 12.22
CA PHE A 24 -4.93 0.09 12.29
C PHE A 24 -5.34 -1.04 11.34
N TYR A 25 -6.64 -1.29 11.22
CA TYR A 25 -7.17 -2.30 10.31
C TYR A 25 -6.84 -1.98 8.84
N ILE A 26 -7.13 -0.75 8.40
CA ILE A 26 -6.79 -0.30 7.03
C ILE A 26 -5.29 -0.32 6.80
N HIS A 27 -4.51 0.10 7.80
CA HIS A 27 -3.06 0.08 7.69
C HIS A 27 -2.50 -1.33 7.53
N TYR A 28 -3.04 -2.30 8.27
CA TYR A 28 -2.67 -3.70 8.10
C TYR A 28 -3.06 -4.26 6.72
N ALA A 29 -4.26 -3.96 6.24
CA ALA A 29 -4.69 -4.34 4.89
C ALA A 29 -3.78 -3.71 3.81
N ASN A 30 -3.44 -2.43 3.96
CA ASN A 30 -2.52 -1.73 3.06
C ASN A 30 -1.10 -2.32 3.13
N TYR A 31 -0.63 -2.71 4.31
CA TYR A 31 0.66 -3.37 4.47
C TYR A 31 0.71 -4.70 3.72
N MET A 32 -0.35 -5.50 3.81
CA MET A 32 -0.44 -6.78 3.08
C MET A 32 -0.55 -6.58 1.57
N ALA A 33 -1.29 -5.55 1.13
CA ALA A 33 -1.33 -5.13 -0.26
C ALA A 33 0.05 -4.69 -0.77
N SER A 34 0.76 -3.85 -0.01
CA SER A 34 2.12 -3.41 -0.32
C SER A 34 3.06 -4.60 -0.48
N ARG A 35 3.10 -5.52 0.48
CA ARG A 35 3.92 -6.75 0.35
C ARG A 35 3.62 -7.54 -0.92
N THR A 36 2.35 -7.60 -1.33
CA THR A 36 1.94 -8.28 -2.56
C THR A 36 2.46 -7.53 -3.79
N TYR A 37 2.29 -6.21 -3.84
CA TYR A 37 2.82 -5.37 -4.92
C TYR A 37 4.34 -5.54 -5.10
N LEU A 38 5.07 -5.72 -4.00
CA LEU A 38 6.53 -5.77 -4.04
C LEU A 38 7.11 -7.15 -4.39
N THR A 39 6.32 -8.22 -4.23
CA THR A 39 6.78 -9.61 -4.41
C THR A 39 6.18 -10.29 -5.64
N VAL A 40 5.04 -9.81 -6.13
CA VAL A 40 4.38 -10.40 -7.29
C VAL A 40 5.14 -10.03 -8.57
N GLU A 41 5.52 -11.05 -9.30
CA GLU A 41 6.16 -10.95 -10.61
C GLU A 41 5.47 -11.95 -11.55
N ASN A 42 5.28 -11.59 -12.83
CA ASN A 42 4.49 -12.35 -13.80
C ASN A 42 5.34 -13.07 -14.89
N ASN A 43 6.62 -13.28 -14.60
CA ASN A 43 7.68 -13.77 -15.47
C ASN A 43 7.71 -13.06 -16.84
N SER A 44 7.44 -11.76 -16.83
CA SER A 44 7.39 -10.95 -18.05
C SER A 44 8.80 -10.67 -18.57
N ALA A 45 8.98 -10.74 -19.89
CA ALA A 45 10.23 -10.32 -20.54
C ALA A 45 10.38 -8.78 -20.57
N ASN A 46 9.29 -8.04 -20.32
CA ASN A 46 9.27 -6.58 -20.29
C ASN A 46 9.38 -6.09 -18.84
N ILE A 47 10.34 -5.17 -18.61
CA ILE A 47 10.62 -4.54 -17.31
C ILE A 47 9.37 -3.85 -16.73
N ALA A 48 8.68 -3.01 -17.50
CA ALA A 48 7.47 -2.29 -17.06
C ALA A 48 6.19 -3.14 -17.09
N GLY A 49 6.24 -4.37 -17.61
CA GLY A 49 5.05 -5.21 -17.80
C GLY A 49 4.53 -5.87 -16.53
N SER A 50 5.33 -5.87 -15.45
CA SER A 50 5.00 -6.54 -14.20
C SER A 50 4.29 -5.63 -13.18
N ASP A 51 4.40 -4.31 -13.32
CA ASP A 51 4.02 -3.35 -12.28
C ASP A 51 2.50 -3.19 -12.15
N ASN A 52 1.82 -3.04 -13.29
CA ASN A 52 0.35 -2.99 -13.32
C ASN A 52 -0.25 -4.31 -12.84
N PHE A 53 0.35 -5.45 -13.20
CA PHE A 53 -0.10 -6.75 -12.72
C PHE A 53 0.06 -6.87 -11.20
N ALA A 54 1.21 -6.45 -10.67
CA ALA A 54 1.45 -6.44 -9.24
C ALA A 54 0.47 -5.51 -8.50
N PHE A 55 0.11 -4.37 -9.08
CA PHE A 55 -0.88 -3.44 -8.51
C PHE A 55 -2.27 -4.06 -8.45
N GLU A 56 -2.74 -4.68 -9.53
CA GLU A 56 -4.04 -5.37 -9.56
C GLU A 56 -4.12 -6.48 -8.52
N ARG A 57 -3.02 -7.24 -8.32
CA ARG A 57 -2.95 -8.25 -7.25
C ARG A 57 -2.94 -7.64 -5.86
N ALA A 58 -2.22 -6.55 -5.66
CA ALA A 58 -2.21 -5.84 -4.39
C ALA A 58 -3.60 -5.30 -4.04
N LYS A 59 -4.33 -4.75 -5.02
CA LYS A 59 -5.71 -4.29 -4.87
C LYS A 59 -6.64 -5.44 -4.49
N ALA A 60 -6.54 -6.58 -5.17
CA ALA A 60 -7.33 -7.76 -4.81
C ALA A 60 -7.05 -8.26 -3.37
N VAL A 61 -5.79 -8.20 -2.92
CA VAL A 61 -5.44 -8.52 -1.53
C VAL A 61 -6.04 -7.51 -0.56
N PHE A 62 -5.96 -6.22 -0.85
CA PHE A 62 -6.58 -5.17 -0.04
C PHE A 62 -8.10 -5.38 0.08
N GLU A 63 -8.78 -5.63 -1.04
CA GLU A 63 -10.23 -5.86 -1.10
C GLU A 63 -10.65 -7.16 -0.39
N SER A 64 -9.77 -8.16 -0.30
CA SER A 64 -10.05 -9.40 0.45
C SER A 64 -10.27 -9.18 1.94
N TYR A 65 -9.74 -8.10 2.50
CA TYR A 65 -10.01 -7.65 3.87
C TYR A 65 -11.37 -6.95 4.00
N LYS A 66 -12.11 -6.69 2.92
CA LYS A 66 -13.47 -6.11 2.96
C LYS A 66 -13.56 -4.85 3.83
N PRO A 67 -12.76 -3.81 3.56
CA PRO A 67 -12.72 -2.58 4.36
C PRO A 67 -14.10 -1.89 4.45
N GLU A 68 -14.92 -1.99 3.39
CA GLU A 68 -16.28 -1.44 3.35
C GLU A 68 -17.27 -2.10 4.33
N VAL A 69 -17.02 -3.35 4.72
CA VAL A 69 -17.86 -4.06 5.70
C VAL A 69 -17.42 -3.73 7.12
N MET A 70 -16.12 -3.55 7.32
CA MET A 70 -15.53 -3.26 8.63
C MET A 70 -15.68 -1.79 9.04
N ILE A 71 -15.76 -0.88 8.06
CA ILE A 71 -15.83 0.55 8.28
C ILE A 71 -17.00 1.12 7.48
N VAL A 72 -18.01 1.58 8.21
CA VAL A 72 -19.20 2.20 7.61
C VAL A 72 -18.80 3.49 6.88
N GLY A 73 -19.17 3.58 5.59
CA GLY A 73 -18.88 4.76 4.77
C GLY A 73 -17.43 4.85 4.30
N PHE A 74 -16.68 3.74 4.33
CA PHE A 74 -15.34 3.69 3.76
C PHE A 74 -15.36 4.06 2.27
N ASN A 75 -14.59 5.08 1.89
CA ASN A 75 -14.45 5.56 0.53
C ASN A 75 -12.98 5.55 0.08
N GLY A 76 -12.21 4.57 0.57
CA GLY A 76 -10.77 4.55 0.37
C GLY A 76 -10.37 4.31 -1.08
N VAL A 77 -9.42 5.10 -1.52
CA VAL A 77 -8.78 4.98 -2.84
C VAL A 77 -7.37 4.50 -2.63
N MET A 78 -7.05 3.35 -3.24
CA MET A 78 -5.70 2.79 -3.22
C MET A 78 -4.92 3.30 -4.44
N SER A 79 -3.67 3.70 -4.20
CA SER A 79 -2.71 4.12 -5.21
C SER A 79 -1.33 3.51 -4.92
N VAL A 80 -0.43 3.57 -5.90
CA VAL A 80 0.96 3.11 -5.77
C VAL A 80 1.93 4.25 -5.96
N ASN A 81 3.00 4.22 -5.18
CA ASN A 81 4.17 5.04 -5.40
C ASN A 81 5.17 4.18 -6.20
N ASP A 82 5.11 4.31 -7.51
CA ASP A 82 5.87 3.48 -8.46
C ASP A 82 7.34 3.91 -8.51
N PRO A 83 8.32 2.98 -8.62
CA PRO A 83 9.74 3.32 -8.74
C PRO A 83 10.10 4.28 -9.89
N GLU A 84 9.29 4.36 -10.96
CA GLU A 84 9.49 5.34 -12.03
C GLU A 84 8.94 6.74 -11.67
N ALA A 85 7.87 6.80 -10.87
CA ALA A 85 7.21 8.04 -10.47
C ALA A 85 7.82 8.68 -9.23
N THR A 86 8.45 7.90 -8.34
CA THR A 86 8.98 8.39 -7.06
C THR A 86 10.45 8.81 -7.18
N PRO A 87 10.81 10.07 -6.83
CA PRO A 87 12.21 10.51 -6.85
C PRO A 87 13.07 9.77 -5.81
N ASN A 88 12.47 9.26 -4.74
CA ASN A 88 13.13 8.42 -3.75
C ASN A 88 12.65 6.97 -3.84
N LYS A 89 13.51 6.11 -4.39
CA LYS A 89 13.25 4.69 -4.61
C LYS A 89 13.07 3.86 -3.32
N LEU A 90 13.39 4.43 -2.16
CA LEU A 90 13.09 3.83 -0.86
C LEU A 90 11.61 3.94 -0.48
N TYR A 91 10.86 4.87 -1.09
CA TYR A 91 9.45 5.10 -0.81
C TYR A 91 8.51 4.43 -1.82
N VAL A 92 8.86 3.22 -2.27
CA VAL A 92 8.03 2.43 -3.18
C VAL A 92 7.07 1.54 -2.38
N GLY A 93 5.79 1.55 -2.77
CA GLY A 93 4.74 0.78 -2.10
C GLY A 93 3.34 1.32 -2.37
N THR A 94 2.39 1.00 -1.49
CA THR A 94 0.98 1.35 -1.65
C THR A 94 0.52 2.41 -0.65
N ILE A 95 -0.39 3.27 -1.10
CA ILE A 95 -1.01 4.33 -0.33
C ILE A 95 -2.53 4.13 -0.39
N VAL A 96 -3.20 4.29 0.75
CA VAL A 96 -4.67 4.32 0.84
C VAL A 96 -5.09 5.65 1.44
N ASP A 97 -5.80 6.44 0.65
CA ASP A 97 -6.42 7.70 1.08
C ASP A 97 -7.91 7.48 1.30
N TYR A 98 -8.43 7.84 2.46
CA TYR A 98 -9.84 7.66 2.81
C TYR A 98 -10.34 8.75 3.76
N SER A 99 -11.66 8.94 3.85
CA SER A 99 -12.26 9.92 4.74
C SER A 99 -13.40 9.31 5.54
N ILE A 100 -13.48 9.62 6.84
CA ILE A 100 -14.54 9.12 7.72
C ILE A 100 -15.17 10.30 8.48
N PRO A 101 -16.49 10.34 8.67
CA PRO A 101 -17.10 11.30 9.58
C PRO A 101 -16.59 11.10 11.01
N PHE A 102 -16.09 12.17 11.64
CA PHE A 102 -15.57 12.10 13.01
C PHE A 102 -16.67 12.06 14.07
N SER A 103 -17.87 12.57 13.78
CA SER A 103 -18.96 12.64 14.77
C SER A 103 -19.97 11.50 14.68
N PHE A 104 -20.54 11.13 15.83
CA PHE A 104 -21.73 10.27 15.92
C PHE A 104 -23.03 11.04 15.67
N SER A 105 -23.01 12.37 15.86
CA SER A 105 -24.14 13.27 15.57
C SER A 105 -23.61 14.68 15.32
N GLU A 106 -24.36 15.49 14.57
CA GLU A 106 -23.99 16.91 14.34
C GLU A 106 -23.83 17.75 15.62
N LEU A 107 -24.33 17.25 16.76
CA LEU A 107 -24.25 17.91 18.05
C LEU A 107 -22.95 17.63 18.81
N VAL A 108 -22.27 16.51 18.50
CA VAL A 108 -21.09 16.02 19.27
C VAL A 108 -20.01 15.53 18.30
N GLY A 109 -18.93 16.30 18.18
CA GLY A 109 -17.71 15.89 17.46
C GLY A 109 -17.49 16.51 16.08
N GLY A 110 -18.09 17.66 15.76
CA GLY A 110 -17.81 18.38 14.50
C GLY A 110 -18.47 17.76 13.26
N ARG A 111 -18.71 18.57 12.21
CA ARG A 111 -19.42 18.15 10.98
C ARG A 111 -18.47 17.69 9.86
N ASP A 112 -17.21 18.08 9.94
CA ASP A 112 -16.27 17.86 8.84
C ASP A 112 -15.69 16.44 8.89
N PRO A 113 -15.56 15.77 7.74
CA PRO A 113 -14.92 14.47 7.65
C PRO A 113 -13.42 14.61 7.93
N VAL A 114 -12.85 13.60 8.58
CA VAL A 114 -11.41 13.51 8.78
C VAL A 114 -10.81 12.71 7.64
N PHE A 115 -9.78 13.28 7.02
CA PHE A 115 -9.02 12.65 5.95
C PHE A 115 -7.85 11.88 6.55
N TYR A 116 -7.75 10.61 6.20
CA TYR A 116 -6.71 9.69 6.64
C TYR A 116 -5.90 9.23 5.44
N LYS A 117 -4.60 9.08 5.66
CA LYS A 117 -3.67 8.50 4.71
C LYS A 117 -2.92 7.36 5.40
N SER A 118 -2.96 6.19 4.80
CA SER A 118 -2.17 5.04 5.21
C SER A 118 -1.11 4.76 4.16
N GLU A 119 0.15 4.85 4.55
CA GLU A 119 1.30 4.64 3.67
C GLU A 119 2.04 3.37 4.07
N SER A 120 2.40 2.53 3.11
CA SER A 120 3.23 1.35 3.35
C SER A 120 4.33 1.27 2.31
N PHE A 121 5.46 1.88 2.63
CA PHE A 121 6.65 1.87 1.80
C PHE A 121 7.66 0.88 2.35
N LEU A 122 7.81 -0.25 1.67
CA LEU A 122 8.76 -1.29 2.08
C LEU A 122 9.94 -1.41 1.10
N GLY A 123 9.90 -0.65 -0.01
CA GLY A 123 10.88 -0.76 -1.08
C GLY A 123 10.63 -2.00 -1.95
N ARG A 124 10.83 -1.87 -3.26
CA ARG A 124 10.51 -2.93 -4.23
C ARG A 124 11.75 -3.69 -4.65
N GLU A 125 11.65 -5.01 -4.63
CA GLU A 125 12.65 -5.87 -5.23
C GLU A 125 12.61 -5.71 -6.76
N PRO A 126 13.77 -5.65 -7.44
CA PRO A 126 13.81 -5.57 -8.90
C PRO A 126 13.13 -6.78 -9.52
N THR A 127 12.42 -6.56 -10.63
CA THR A 127 11.82 -7.67 -11.39
C THR A 127 12.91 -8.56 -12.00
N ARG A 128 12.56 -9.79 -12.36
CA ARG A 128 13.50 -10.71 -13.03
C ARG A 128 14.05 -10.14 -14.33
N ALA A 129 13.23 -9.42 -15.10
CA ALA A 129 13.66 -8.73 -16.31
C ALA A 129 14.66 -7.61 -16.02
N GLU A 130 14.47 -6.85 -14.93
CA GLU A 130 15.43 -5.83 -14.50
C GLU A 130 16.74 -6.44 -14.02
N CYS A 131 16.69 -7.54 -13.27
CA CYS A 131 17.88 -8.26 -12.85
C CYS A 131 18.68 -8.76 -14.07
N LEU A 132 18.00 -9.37 -15.04
CA LEU A 132 18.62 -9.81 -16.28
C LEU A 132 19.27 -8.62 -17.02
N ALA A 133 18.57 -7.49 -17.17
CA ALA A 133 19.12 -6.32 -17.83
C ALA A 133 20.36 -5.75 -17.11
N ARG A 134 20.35 -5.71 -15.78
CA ARG A 134 21.48 -5.24 -14.96
C ARG A 134 22.69 -6.17 -15.06
N VAL A 135 22.48 -7.48 -14.93
CA VAL A 135 23.55 -8.48 -15.05
C VAL A 135 24.11 -8.50 -16.47
N CYS A 136 23.25 -8.49 -17.50
CA CYS A 136 23.68 -8.38 -18.90
C CYS A 136 24.57 -7.16 -19.12
N LYS A 137 24.19 -6.00 -18.57
CA LYS A 137 24.98 -4.78 -18.70
C LYS A 137 26.38 -4.94 -18.11
N THR A 138 26.48 -5.47 -16.89
CA THR A 138 27.78 -5.70 -16.23
C THR A 138 28.62 -6.73 -16.99
N MET A 139 28.00 -7.78 -17.55
CA MET A 139 28.70 -8.77 -18.37
C MET A 139 29.24 -8.17 -19.68
N GLN A 140 28.46 -7.31 -20.33
CA GLN A 140 28.90 -6.60 -21.54
C GLN A 140 30.08 -5.65 -21.24
N GLU A 141 30.10 -5.01 -20.08
CA GLU A 141 31.21 -4.14 -19.64
C GLU A 141 32.54 -4.90 -19.50
N ILE A 142 32.50 -6.20 -19.21
CA ILE A 142 33.70 -7.08 -19.14
C ILE A 142 33.94 -7.88 -20.43
N GLY A 143 33.17 -7.63 -21.49
CA GLY A 143 33.35 -8.25 -22.81
C GLY A 143 32.68 -9.61 -23.00
N ALA A 144 31.73 -9.98 -22.12
CA ALA A 144 30.96 -11.23 -22.24
C ALA A 144 29.60 -11.03 -22.93
N GLU A 145 29.08 -12.08 -23.56
CA GLU A 145 27.77 -12.08 -24.22
C GLU A 145 26.65 -12.55 -23.28
N CYS A 146 25.48 -11.88 -23.34
CA CYS A 146 24.32 -12.23 -22.51
C CYS A 146 23.46 -13.39 -23.05
N ASN A 147 23.98 -14.19 -23.99
CA ASN A 147 23.28 -15.30 -24.62
C ASN A 147 23.49 -16.65 -23.90
N THR A 148 24.24 -16.68 -22.80
CA THR A 148 24.61 -17.92 -22.10
C THR A 148 23.62 -18.25 -20.98
N HIS A 149 23.42 -19.55 -20.71
CA HIS A 149 22.60 -20.05 -19.60
C HIS A 149 23.24 -19.70 -18.26
N ILE A 150 23.05 -18.47 -17.80
CA ILE A 150 23.57 -17.98 -16.52
C ILE A 150 22.41 -18.00 -15.52
N THR A 151 22.66 -18.44 -14.29
CA THR A 151 21.68 -18.29 -13.21
C THR A 151 21.67 -16.82 -12.79
N PHE A 152 20.72 -16.06 -13.31
CA PHE A 152 20.51 -14.63 -12.99
C PHE A 152 19.66 -14.39 -11.73
N PHE A 153 19.57 -15.38 -10.84
CA PHE A 153 18.68 -15.36 -9.69
C PHE A 153 19.39 -15.88 -8.43
N ASP A 154 20.02 -14.98 -7.68
CA ASP A 154 20.60 -15.16 -6.35
C ASP A 154 20.25 -13.95 -5.46
N ASN A 155 19.49 -14.18 -4.37
CA ASN A 155 19.32 -13.23 -3.26
C ASN A 155 19.06 -11.75 -3.62
N GLY A 156 18.11 -11.49 -4.52
CA GLY A 156 17.67 -10.13 -4.89
C GLY A 156 18.21 -9.61 -6.23
N CYS A 157 19.08 -10.39 -6.87
CA CYS A 157 19.31 -10.54 -8.33
C CYS A 157 20.33 -11.68 -8.52
#